data_AF-A0A7C2FHR0-F1
#
_entry.id   AF-A0A7C2FHR0-F1
#
_cell.length_a   1.000
_cell.length_b   1.000
_cell.length_c   1.000
_cell.angle_alpha   90.00
_cell.angle_beta   90.00
_cell.angle_gamma   90.00
#
_symmetry.space_group_name_H-M   'P 1'
#
loop_
_entity.id
_entity.type
_entity.pdbx_description
1 polymer ?
#
loop_
_entity_poly.entity_id
_entity_poly.type
_entity_poly.pdbx_seq_one_letter_code
_entity_poly.pdbx_strand_id
1 'polypeptide(L)'
;MGGGIGEVAGADILFIRKQCKGLKKCVYIPGSSFKGALRTAATRVARYYGFTSCGEVEPGRIKAAHSQEPCDVCRLFGYPDQPTPTSPLVVSDFEPVDPSVMLVY
;
A
#
# COMPACT_ATOMS: atom_id res chain seq x y z
N MET A 1 1.53 -16.49 -1.11
CA MET A 1 1.30 -16.80 -2.53
C MET A 1 0.55 -15.64 -3.14
N GLY A 2 1.20 -14.88 -4.02
CA GLY A 2 0.60 -13.75 -4.73
C GLY A 2 0.23 -14.18 -6.13
N GLY A 3 -0.97 -14.73 -6.30
CA GLY A 3 -1.56 -14.95 -7.62
C GLY A 3 -2.43 -13.74 -7.95
N GLY A 4 -1.92 -12.84 -8.79
CA GLY A 4 -2.70 -11.75 -9.35
C GLY A 4 -3.34 -12.18 -10.67
N ILE A 5 -4.46 -11.56 -11.03
CA ILE A 5 -5.16 -11.67 -12.33
C ILE A 5 -4.28 -11.33 -13.57
N GLY A 6 -2.98 -11.13 -13.41
CA GLY A 6 -2.04 -10.71 -14.45
C GLY A 6 -1.39 -11.87 -15.18
N GLU A 7 -1.15 -12.98 -14.46
CA GLU A 7 -0.62 -14.21 -15.07
C GLU A 7 -1.59 -14.76 -16.13
N VAL A 8 -2.91 -14.59 -15.94
CA VAL A 8 -3.93 -15.00 -16.91
C VAL A 8 -4.14 -14.01 -18.07
N ALA A 9 -3.65 -12.78 -17.96
CA ALA A 9 -3.86 -11.73 -18.95
C ALA A 9 -2.65 -11.50 -19.88
N GLY A 10 -1.52 -12.16 -19.63
CA GLY A 10 -0.30 -12.02 -20.45
C GLY A 10 0.32 -10.62 -20.44
N ALA A 11 -0.02 -9.80 -19.44
CA ALA A 11 0.50 -8.44 -19.31
C ALA A 11 1.72 -8.43 -18.39
N ASP A 12 2.81 -7.77 -18.82
CA ASP A 12 4.01 -7.59 -17.98
C ASP A 12 3.73 -6.77 -16.72
N ILE A 13 2.81 -5.80 -16.82
CA ILE A 13 2.39 -4.93 -15.72
C ILE A 13 0.88 -4.72 -15.78
N LEU A 14 0.18 -5.10 -14.72
CA LEU A 14 -1.24 -4.82 -14.58
C LEU A 14 -1.50 -3.39 -14.15
N PHE A 15 -2.17 -2.64 -15.01
CA PHE A 15 -2.66 -1.31 -14.69
C PHE A 15 -4.10 -1.37 -14.20
N ILE A 16 -4.34 -0.80 -13.02
CA ILE A 16 -5.69 -0.61 -12.49
C ILE A 16 -6.28 0.63 -13.18
N ARG A 17 -7.51 0.48 -13.67
CA ARG A 17 -8.21 1.53 -14.43
C ARG A 17 -9.32 2.11 -13.58
N LYS A 18 -9.38 3.44 -13.49
CA LYS A 18 -10.49 4.20 -12.91
C LYS A 18 -11.18 4.99 -14.01
N GLN A 19 -12.48 5.21 -13.87
CA GLN A 19 -13.19 6.13 -14.76
C GLN A 19 -12.82 7.56 -14.35
N CYS A 20 -12.19 8.28 -15.27
CA CYS A 20 -11.93 9.71 -15.11
C CYS A 20 -13.18 10.53 -15.47
N LYS A 21 -13.10 11.86 -15.34
CA LYS A 21 -14.14 12.77 -15.85
C LYS A 21 -14.27 12.59 -17.37
N GLY A 22 -15.50 12.43 -17.86
CA GLY A 22 -15.78 11.99 -19.23
C GLY A 22 -15.48 10.49 -19.39
N LEU A 23 -15.99 9.82 -20.42
CA LEU A 23 -15.96 8.36 -20.59
C LEU A 23 -14.54 7.73 -20.77
N LYS A 24 -13.47 8.43 -20.38
CA LYS A 24 -12.08 8.00 -20.53
C LYS A 24 -11.64 7.16 -19.32
N LYS A 25 -11.10 5.97 -19.59
CA LYS A 25 -10.42 5.15 -18.57
C LYS A 25 -9.03 5.73 -18.33
N CYS A 26 -8.69 6.03 -17.09
CA CYS A 26 -7.36 6.44 -16.69
C CYS A 26 -6.66 5.33 -15.93
N VAL A 27 -5.38 5.17 -16.21
CA VAL A 27 -4.48 4.37 -15.40
C VAL A 27 -4.08 5.17 -14.16
N TYR A 28 -4.02 4.50 -13.02
CA TYR A 28 -3.55 5.07 -11.77
C TYR A 28 -2.86 3.99 -10.93
N ILE A 29 -2.07 4.41 -9.94
CA ILE A 29 -1.54 3.52 -8.90
C ILE A 29 -2.38 3.74 -7.64
N PRO A 30 -3.05 2.71 -7.09
CA PRO A 30 -3.82 2.89 -5.86
C PRO A 30 -2.92 3.32 -4.70
N GLY A 31 -3.41 4.27 -3.91
CA GLY A 31 -2.70 4.72 -2.71
C GLY A 31 -2.44 3.59 -1.73
N SER A 32 -3.34 2.60 -1.66
CA SER A 32 -3.20 1.39 -0.85
C SER A 32 -2.04 0.50 -1.30
N SER A 33 -1.85 0.31 -2.62
CA SER A 33 -0.74 -0.46 -3.18
C SER A 33 0.60 0.20 -2.88
N PHE A 34 0.70 1.52 -3.10
CA PHE A 34 1.90 2.28 -2.77
C PHE A 34 2.19 2.23 -1.27
N LYS A 35 1.18 2.48 -0.43
CA LYS A 35 1.32 2.43 1.03
C LYS A 35 1.77 1.06 1.53
N GLY A 36 1.27 -0.02 0.93
CA GLY A 36 1.70 -1.38 1.23
C GLY A 36 3.17 -1.61 0.90
N ALA A 37 3.60 -1.23 -0.31
CA ALA A 37 5.00 -1.33 -0.73
C ALA A 37 5.93 -0.49 0.16
N LEU A 38 5.50 0.74 0.51
CA LEU A 38 6.23 1.63 1.39
C LEU A 38 6.35 1.05 2.81
N ARG A 39 5.28 0.44 3.36
CA ARG A 39 5.32 -0.27 4.65
C ARG A 39 6.32 -1.41 4.63
N THR A 40 6.36 -2.20 3.55
CA THR A 40 7.34 -3.28 3.39
C THR A 40 8.76 -2.74 3.33
N ALA A 41 9.00 -1.65 2.60
CA ALA A 41 10.31 -1.00 2.55
C ALA A 41 10.74 -0.48 3.94
N ALA A 42 9.84 0.23 4.64
CA ALA A 42 10.07 0.73 6.00
C ALA A 42 10.42 -0.41 6.98
N THR A 43 9.71 -1.53 6.92
CA THR A 43 9.98 -2.72 7.73
C THR A 43 11.40 -3.25 7.51
N ARG A 44 11.89 -3.29 6.26
CA ARG A 44 13.23 -3.78 5.93
C ARG A 44 14.33 -2.88 6.46
N VAL A 45 14.11 -1.56 6.48
CA VAL A 45 15.13 -0.60 6.89
C VAL A 45 15.07 -0.23 8.37
N ALA A 46 13.93 -0.41 9.04
CA ALA A 46 13.66 0.05 10.41
C ALA A 46 14.81 -0.25 11.38
N ARG A 47 15.28 -1.51 11.41
CA ARG A 47 16.36 -1.94 12.33
C ARG A 47 17.67 -1.17 12.17
N TYR A 48 18.00 -0.73 10.95
CA TYR A 48 19.25 -0.01 10.69
C TYR A 48 19.21 1.44 11.21
N TYR A 49 18.00 1.95 11.45
CA TYR A 49 17.77 3.29 11.98
C TYR A 49 17.32 3.27 13.45
N GLY A 50 17.40 2.11 14.13
CA GLY A 50 16.99 1.96 15.52
C GLY A 50 15.46 1.93 15.75
N PHE A 51 14.67 1.76 14.69
CA PHE A 51 13.21 1.63 14.79
C PHE A 51 12.76 0.17 14.90
N THR A 52 11.62 -0.03 15.55
CA THR A 52 10.98 -1.34 15.71
C THR A 52 10.02 -1.65 14.56
N SER A 53 9.92 -2.93 14.20
CA SER A 53 8.96 -3.42 13.22
C SER A 53 8.53 -4.85 13.56
N CYS A 54 7.22 -5.11 13.55
CA CYS A 54 6.69 -6.45 13.80
C CYS A 54 6.82 -7.39 12.60
N GLY A 55 7.01 -6.88 11.37
CA GLY A 55 7.08 -7.70 10.16
C GLY A 55 5.77 -8.34 9.70
N GLU A 56 4.71 -8.25 10.50
CA GLU A 56 3.44 -8.94 10.26
C GLU A 56 2.50 -8.15 9.36
N VAL A 57 1.74 -8.89 8.55
CA VAL A 57 0.69 -8.35 7.66
C VAL A 57 -0.70 -8.83 8.07
N GLU A 58 -0.79 -9.97 8.76
CA GLU A 58 -2.04 -10.55 9.21
C GLU A 58 -2.54 -9.81 10.48
N PRO A 59 -3.79 -9.28 10.50
CA PRO A 59 -4.30 -8.52 11.64
C PRO A 59 -4.16 -9.22 12.99
N GLY A 60 -4.42 -10.53 13.06
CA GLY A 60 -4.29 -11.31 14.30
C GLY A 60 -2.85 -11.34 14.82
N ARG A 61 -1.87 -11.52 13.94
CA ARG A 61 -0.44 -11.52 14.31
C ARG A 61 0.09 -10.12 14.63
N ILE A 62 -0.41 -9.09 13.95
CA ILE A 62 -0.12 -7.70 14.32
C ILE A 62 -0.61 -7.41 15.75
N LYS A 63 -1.84 -7.83 16.09
CA LYS A 63 -2.38 -7.67 17.46
C LYS A 63 -1.52 -8.40 18.49
N ALA A 64 -1.15 -9.66 18.22
CA ALA A 64 -0.31 -10.44 19.13
C ALA A 64 1.07 -9.79 19.36
N ALA A 65 1.69 -9.28 18.28
CA ALA A 65 2.98 -8.58 18.34
C ALA A 65 2.91 -7.24 19.08
N HIS A 66 1.71 -6.63 19.19
CA HIS A 66 1.50 -5.34 19.85
C HIS A 66 0.79 -5.45 21.21
N SER A 67 0.86 -6.62 21.86
CA SER A 67 0.21 -6.85 23.16
C SER A 67 0.68 -5.90 24.27
N GLN A 68 1.90 -5.36 24.17
CA GLN A 68 2.45 -4.35 25.09
C GLN A 68 2.39 -2.96 24.46
N GLU A 69 3.01 -2.79 23.30
CA GLU A 69 3.01 -1.53 22.56
C GLU A 69 3.10 -1.77 21.04
N PRO A 70 2.53 -0.86 20.21
CA PRO A 70 2.71 -0.92 18.77
C PRO A 70 4.15 -0.60 18.35
N CYS A 71 4.68 -1.32 17.35
CA CYS A 71 5.99 -0.97 16.78
C CYS A 71 5.94 0.35 15.98
N ASP A 72 7.09 0.99 15.77
CA ASP A 72 7.20 2.30 15.14
C ASP A 72 6.65 2.34 13.71
N VAL A 73 6.89 1.27 12.94
CA VAL A 73 6.30 1.12 11.60
C VAL A 73 4.77 1.13 11.69
N CYS A 74 4.19 0.34 12.59
CA CYS A 74 2.74 0.27 12.71
C CYS A 74 2.13 1.54 13.31
N ARG A 75 2.85 2.28 14.16
CA ARG A 75 2.44 3.63 14.60
C ARG A 75 2.25 4.57 13.41
N LEU A 76 3.11 4.50 12.40
CA LEU A 76 3.02 5.34 11.20
C LEU A 76 1.94 4.86 10.21
N PHE A 77 1.96 3.56 9.88
CA PHE A 77 1.11 3.00 8.81
C PHE A 77 -0.29 2.58 9.27
N GLY A 78 -0.50 2.48 10.57
CA GLY A 78 -1.71 1.99 11.23
C GLY A 78 -1.63 0.53 11.67
N TYR A 79 -2.43 0.19 12.67
CA TYR A 79 -2.57 -1.17 13.21
C TYR A 79 -4.02 -1.45 13.63
N PRO A 80 -4.42 -2.74 13.74
CA PRO A 80 -5.73 -3.11 14.25
C PRO A 80 -5.96 -2.58 15.68
N ASP A 81 -7.19 -2.21 16.00
CA ASP A 81 -7.61 -1.71 17.32
C ASP A 81 -6.89 -0.42 17.77
N GLN A 82 -6.29 0.33 16.83
CA GLN A 82 -5.71 1.63 17.16
C GLN A 82 -6.81 2.62 17.63
N PRO A 83 -6.48 3.61 18.48
CA PRO A 83 -7.48 4.53 19.05
C PRO A 83 -8.25 5.35 18.01
N THR A 84 -7.62 5.63 16.86
CA THR A 84 -8.21 6.40 15.77
C THR A 84 -8.65 5.49 14.63
N PRO A 85 -9.77 5.77 13.95
CA PRO A 85 -10.23 4.93 12.84
C PRO A 85 -9.27 4.97 11.63
N THR A 86 -8.38 5.96 11.57
CA THR A 86 -7.44 6.16 10.47
C THR A 86 -6.00 6.06 10.93
N SER A 87 -5.17 5.49 10.07
CA SER A 87 -3.71 5.52 10.21
C SER A 87 -3.19 6.97 10.09
N PRO A 88 -2.12 7.36 10.80
CA PRO A 88 -1.53 8.69 10.66
C PRO A 88 -1.05 9.03 9.25
N LEU A 89 -0.47 8.06 8.52
CA LEU A 89 -0.06 8.25 7.13
C LEU A 89 -1.20 7.94 6.16
N VAL A 90 -1.68 8.97 5.46
CA VAL A 90 -2.66 8.86 4.37
C VAL A 90 -1.95 8.99 3.03
N VAL A 91 -2.25 8.07 2.11
CA VAL A 91 -1.70 8.04 0.76
C VAL A 91 -2.86 8.02 -0.21
N SER A 92 -2.96 9.03 -1.06
CA SER A 92 -3.95 9.10 -2.14
C SER A 92 -3.53 8.26 -3.34
N ASP A 93 -4.46 8.06 -4.26
CA ASP A 93 -4.16 7.50 -5.57
C ASP A 93 -3.16 8.39 -6.32
N PHE A 94 -2.26 7.75 -7.08
CA PHE A 94 -1.30 8.45 -7.93
C PHE A 94 -1.84 8.44 -9.36
N GLU A 95 -2.11 9.63 -9.86
CA GLU A 95 -2.57 9.88 -11.21
C GLU A 95 -1.41 10.46 -12.04
N PRO A 96 -1.33 10.15 -13.35
CA PRO A 96 -0.31 10.74 -14.20
C PRO A 96 -0.53 12.25 -14.31
N VAL A 97 0.54 13.03 -14.16
CA VAL A 97 0.51 14.49 -14.33
C VAL A 97 0.17 14.86 -15.78
N ASP A 98 0.69 14.08 -16.74
CA ASP A 98 0.33 14.16 -18.14
C ASP A 98 -0.48 12.92 -18.57
N PRO A 99 -1.79 13.05 -18.83
CA PRO A 99 -2.66 11.94 -19.23
C PRO A 99 -2.32 11.32 -20.60
N SER A 100 -1.49 11.97 -21.42
CA SER A 100 -1.08 11.44 -22.72
C SER A 100 -0.08 10.30 -22.61
N VAL A 101 0.69 10.24 -21.51
CA VAL A 101 1.76 9.27 -21.24
C VAL A 101 1.20 7.87 -20.92
N MET A 102 -0.11 7.76 -20.66
CA MET A 102 -0.78 6.49 -20.35
C MET A 102 -1.95 6.18 -21.30
N LEU A 103 -1.95 6.77 -22.50
CA LEU A 103 -2.79 6.32 -23.61
C LEU A 103 -2.25 5.00 -24.14
N VAL A 104 -2.79 3.90 -23.63
CA VAL A 104 -2.59 2.59 -24.22
C VAL A 104 -3.61 2.46 -25.36
N TYR A 105 -3.13 2.49 -26.60
CA TYR A 105 -3.94 2.26 -27.81
C TYR A 105 -4.45 0.81 -27.87
#